data_AF-A0A519X2K5-F1
#
_entry.id   AF-A0A519X2K5-F1
#
_cell.length_a   1.000
_cell.length_b   1.000
_cell.length_c   1.000
_cell.angle_alpha   90.00
_cell.angle_beta   90.00
_cell.angle_gamma   90.00
#
_symmetry.space_group_name_H-M   'P 1'
#
loop_
_entity.id
_entity.type
_entity.pdbx_description
1 polymer ?
#
loop_
_entity_poly.entity_id
_entity_poly.type
_entity_poly.pdbx_seq_one_letter_code
_entity_poly.pdbx_strand_id
1 'polypeptide(L)'
;MFKSLFSKRKENQYGWFGNYSSWAKVSDVAGGYQADVILERTKNALLKVKNGEAAYERDSVVFDKKECPYSLLAFLQLSASLAKKPLHVLDFGGSLGSTYYQIKDFLPAHVCASWNVVEQSHYVDCGNENFADGTLKFYRSIDECKAEKEVGFVLLSSVVQYLEKPHEFLQQLRAHGFDFLLFDRTAFNHKPDDRLTLQVVPPDIYPASYPSWFFNEEFFLSHFEKQYKVVAEFPSYVEGEEVMYIDEKPQGANKGFYLINLSLHA
;
A
#
# COMPACT_ATOMS: atom_id res chain seq x y z
N MET A 1 -31.05 20.97 -40.86
CA MET A 1 -31.70 20.46 -39.64
C MET A 1 -30.69 19.61 -38.88
N PHE A 2 -30.51 19.92 -37.60
CA PHE A 2 -29.38 19.53 -36.77
C PHE A 2 -29.27 18.01 -36.60
N LYS A 3 -28.08 17.47 -36.88
CA LYS A 3 -27.70 16.09 -36.58
C LYS A 3 -27.58 15.92 -35.07
N SER A 4 -28.25 14.89 -34.57
CA SER A 4 -28.10 14.27 -33.25
C SER A 4 -26.64 14.28 -32.77
N LEU A 5 -26.35 15.08 -31.74
CA LEU A 5 -25.09 15.11 -30.98
C LEU A 5 -25.41 14.92 -29.49
N PHE A 6 -25.91 13.74 -29.14
CA PHE A 6 -25.83 13.25 -27.76
C PHE A 6 -25.41 11.79 -27.80
N SER A 7 -24.14 11.56 -28.13
CA SER A 7 -23.47 10.34 -27.65
C SER A 7 -23.45 10.45 -26.14
N LYS A 8 -24.38 9.76 -25.44
CA LYS A 8 -24.27 9.56 -23.99
C LYS A 8 -22.89 8.97 -23.74
N ARG A 9 -21.99 9.76 -23.15
CA ARG A 9 -20.70 9.26 -22.66
C ARG A 9 -21.05 8.09 -21.74
N LYS A 10 -20.57 6.89 -22.06
CA LYS A 10 -20.79 5.72 -21.22
C LYS A 10 -20.08 6.03 -19.90
N GLU A 11 -20.84 6.23 -18.83
CA GLU A 11 -20.27 6.47 -17.50
C GLU A 11 -19.27 5.34 -17.20
N ASN A 12 -18.08 5.71 -16.74
CA ASN A 12 -17.06 4.75 -16.41
C ASN A 12 -17.55 3.93 -15.22
N GLN A 13 -17.61 2.61 -15.38
CA GLN A 13 -18.18 1.71 -14.37
C GLN A 13 -17.15 1.35 -13.28
N TYR A 14 -15.88 1.71 -13.49
CA TYR A 14 -14.76 1.34 -12.63
C TYR A 14 -13.98 2.59 -12.21
N GLY A 15 -13.37 2.53 -11.03
CA GLY A 15 -12.69 3.67 -10.40
C GLY A 15 -13.27 3.99 -9.03
N TRP A 16 -13.19 5.26 -8.64
CA TRP A 16 -13.61 5.73 -7.32
C TRP A 16 -14.80 6.68 -7.43
N PHE A 17 -15.81 6.46 -6.60
CA PHE A 17 -17.10 7.14 -6.70
C PHE A 17 -17.63 7.62 -5.35
N GLY A 18 -18.34 8.75 -5.39
CA GLY A 18 -19.10 9.28 -4.27
C GLY A 18 -18.27 9.99 -3.21
N ASN A 19 -18.97 10.41 -2.16
CA ASN A 19 -18.39 10.98 -0.94
C ASN A 19 -19.30 10.54 0.21
N TYR A 20 -18.96 9.43 0.85
CA TYR A 20 -19.81 8.78 1.83
C TYR A 20 -19.52 9.31 3.23
N SER A 21 -20.57 9.42 4.06
CA SER A 21 -20.42 9.98 5.40
C SER A 21 -19.85 9.00 6.43
N SER A 22 -19.78 7.70 6.12
CA SER A 22 -19.25 6.67 7.02
C SER A 22 -18.88 5.40 6.27
N TRP A 23 -17.95 4.63 6.84
CA TRP A 23 -17.52 3.34 6.31
C TRP A 23 -18.68 2.36 6.13
N ALA A 24 -19.58 2.30 7.11
CA ALA A 24 -20.78 1.47 7.06
C ALA A 24 -21.64 1.75 5.82
N LYS A 25 -21.88 3.02 5.47
CA LYS A 25 -22.70 3.38 4.31
C LYS A 25 -22.08 2.96 2.97
N VAL A 26 -20.75 3.00 2.85
CA VAL A 26 -20.09 2.48 1.65
C VAL A 26 -20.15 0.97 1.64
N SER A 27 -19.92 0.33 2.79
CA SER A 27 -19.92 -1.12 2.93
C SER A 27 -21.28 -1.72 2.58
N ASP A 28 -22.38 -1.03 2.91
CA ASP A 28 -23.75 -1.45 2.56
C ASP A 28 -24.00 -1.51 1.04
N VAL A 29 -23.28 -0.72 0.24
CA VAL A 29 -23.42 -0.69 -1.22
C VAL A 29 -22.29 -1.40 -1.95
N ALA A 30 -21.21 -1.73 -1.24
CA ALA A 30 -20.09 -2.45 -1.78
C ALA A 30 -20.42 -3.94 -1.90
N GLY A 31 -20.04 -4.56 -3.02
CA GLY A 31 -20.07 -6.02 -3.21
C GLY A 31 -19.12 -6.81 -2.30
N GLY A 32 -18.39 -6.12 -1.41
CA GLY A 32 -17.47 -6.69 -0.45
C GLY A 32 -16.07 -6.95 -1.00
N TYR A 33 -15.14 -7.13 -0.08
CA TYR A 33 -13.81 -7.66 -0.35
C TYR A 33 -13.95 -9.18 -0.48
N GLN A 34 -13.93 -9.72 -1.70
CA GLN A 34 -13.98 -11.18 -1.93
C GLN A 34 -12.63 -11.81 -1.56
N ALA A 35 -12.32 -11.82 -0.26
CA ALA A 35 -11.00 -12.10 0.29
C ALA A 35 -10.41 -13.40 -0.25
N ASP A 36 -11.21 -14.48 -0.32
CA ASP A 36 -10.74 -15.78 -0.80
C ASP A 36 -10.39 -15.77 -2.29
N VAL A 37 -11.21 -15.12 -3.13
CA VAL A 37 -10.95 -15.04 -4.58
C VAL A 37 -9.73 -14.17 -4.86
N ILE A 38 -9.59 -13.06 -4.13
CA ILE A 38 -8.45 -12.16 -4.26
C ILE A 38 -7.18 -12.88 -3.79
N LEU A 39 -7.22 -13.54 -2.63
CA LEU A 39 -6.09 -14.32 -2.11
C LEU A 39 -5.66 -15.40 -3.11
N GLU A 40 -6.59 -16.18 -3.64
CA GLU A 40 -6.27 -17.26 -4.58
C GLU A 40 -5.66 -16.71 -5.88
N ARG A 41 -6.19 -15.60 -6.41
CA ARG A 41 -5.62 -14.93 -7.59
C ARG A 41 -4.20 -14.42 -7.31
N THR A 42 -4.01 -13.72 -6.19
CA THR A 42 -2.69 -13.21 -5.78
C THR A 42 -1.69 -14.34 -5.58
N LYS A 43 -2.07 -15.42 -4.89
CA LYS A 43 -1.23 -16.60 -4.69
C LYS A 43 -0.77 -17.17 -6.03
N ASN A 44 -1.71 -17.37 -6.97
CA ASN A 44 -1.39 -17.95 -8.28
C ASN A 44 -0.51 -17.02 -9.13
N ALA A 45 -0.72 -15.70 -9.07
CA ALA A 45 0.14 -14.72 -9.75
C ALA A 45 1.55 -14.71 -9.14
N LEU A 46 1.66 -14.65 -7.81
CA LEU A 46 2.94 -14.55 -7.11
C LEU A 46 3.73 -15.87 -7.16
N LEU A 47 3.09 -17.03 -7.23
CA LEU A 47 3.76 -18.31 -7.48
C LEU A 47 4.48 -18.31 -8.84
N LYS A 48 3.86 -17.75 -9.89
CA LYS A 48 4.54 -17.59 -11.20
C LYS A 48 5.78 -16.72 -11.07
N VAL A 49 5.70 -15.62 -10.32
CA VAL A 49 6.87 -14.75 -10.06
C VAL A 49 7.95 -15.50 -9.27
N LYS A 50 7.57 -16.21 -8.21
CA LYS A 50 8.47 -17.02 -7.38
C LYS A 50 9.21 -18.08 -8.20
N ASN A 51 8.52 -18.73 -9.12
CA ASN A 51 9.06 -19.80 -9.98
C ASN A 51 9.81 -19.27 -11.22
N GLY A 52 9.86 -17.95 -11.44
CA GLY A 52 10.50 -17.36 -12.62
C GLY A 52 9.68 -17.47 -13.91
N GLU A 53 8.39 -17.79 -13.81
CA GLU A 53 7.45 -17.86 -14.93
C GLU A 53 6.86 -16.49 -15.30
N ALA A 54 6.94 -15.51 -14.39
CA ALA A 54 6.56 -14.12 -14.61
C ALA A 54 7.60 -13.18 -13.98
N ALA A 55 7.76 -11.97 -14.53
CA ALA A 55 8.76 -11.03 -14.02
C ALA A 55 8.35 -10.37 -12.70
N TYR A 56 7.07 -10.04 -12.55
CA TYR A 56 6.51 -9.32 -11.40
C TYR A 56 4.97 -9.41 -11.43
N GLU A 57 4.34 -9.21 -10.26
CA GLU A 57 2.88 -9.06 -10.15
C GLU A 57 2.50 -7.87 -9.27
N ARG A 58 1.37 -7.23 -9.61
CA ARG A 58 0.68 -6.24 -8.79
C ARG A 58 -0.81 -6.42 -8.91
N ASP A 59 -1.50 -6.32 -7.77
CA ASP A 59 -2.95 -6.48 -7.67
C ASP A 59 -3.43 -7.81 -8.33
N SER A 60 -2.64 -8.88 -8.16
CA SER A 60 -2.84 -10.21 -8.77
C SER A 60 -2.65 -10.28 -10.29
N VAL A 61 -2.23 -9.19 -10.95
CA VAL A 61 -1.94 -9.15 -12.39
C VAL A 61 -0.45 -9.35 -12.62
N VAL A 62 -0.08 -10.26 -13.54
CA VAL A 62 1.32 -10.49 -13.92
C VAL A 62 1.76 -9.53 -15.02
N PHE A 63 3.02 -9.12 -14.97
CA PHE A 63 3.61 -8.20 -15.94
C PHE A 63 4.93 -8.79 -16.48
N ASP A 64 5.24 -8.49 -17.74
CA ASP A 64 6.45 -8.96 -18.42
C ASP A 64 7.71 -8.16 -18.03
N LYS A 65 7.51 -6.95 -17.48
CA LYS A 65 8.59 -6.06 -17.07
C LYS A 65 8.36 -5.61 -15.63
N LYS A 66 9.42 -5.70 -14.81
CA LYS A 66 9.41 -5.16 -13.46
C LYS A 66 9.30 -3.64 -13.51
N GLU A 67 8.25 -3.10 -12.93
CA GLU A 67 8.17 -1.69 -12.55
C GLU A 67 8.83 -1.55 -11.19
N CYS A 68 9.90 -0.76 -11.09
CA CYS A 68 10.68 -0.66 -9.86
C CYS A 68 10.26 0.58 -9.04
N PRO A 69 9.90 0.41 -7.76
CA PRO A 69 9.63 1.53 -6.85
C PRO A 69 10.96 2.18 -6.43
N TYR A 70 11.53 3.03 -7.29
CA TYR A 70 12.86 3.60 -7.06
C TYR A 70 12.96 4.40 -5.76
N SER A 71 11.89 5.10 -5.37
CA SER A 71 11.83 5.80 -4.08
C SER A 71 11.98 4.84 -2.90
N LEU A 72 11.25 3.71 -2.90
CA LEU A 72 11.38 2.69 -1.85
C LEU A 72 12.81 2.13 -1.79
N LEU A 73 13.40 1.81 -2.94
CA LEU A 73 14.79 1.34 -3.00
C LEU A 73 15.77 2.37 -2.43
N ALA A 74 15.65 3.63 -2.84
CA ALA A 74 16.53 4.70 -2.37
C ALA A 74 16.41 4.91 -0.86
N PHE A 75 15.19 4.89 -0.32
CA PHE A 75 14.96 5.12 1.10
C PHE A 75 15.29 3.91 1.98
N LEU A 76 15.17 2.67 1.49
CA LEU A 76 15.72 1.49 2.19
C LEU A 76 17.24 1.58 2.32
N GLN A 77 17.93 1.95 1.24
CA GLN A 77 19.40 2.11 1.25
C GLN A 77 19.83 3.24 2.19
N LEU A 78 19.15 4.39 2.13
CA LEU A 78 19.40 5.51 3.04
C LEU A 78 19.16 5.10 4.50
N SER A 79 18.04 4.43 4.78
CA SER A 79 17.67 3.98 6.12
C SER A 79 18.70 3.02 6.71
N ALA A 80 19.16 2.02 5.93
CA ALA A 80 20.17 1.07 6.37
C ALA A 80 21.52 1.77 6.66
N SER A 81 21.88 2.75 5.82
CA SER A 81 23.07 3.57 6.02
C SER A 81 23.00 4.42 7.30
N LEU A 82 21.85 5.07 7.55
CA LEU A 82 21.62 5.86 8.76
C LEU A 82 21.61 5.00 10.03
N ALA A 83 20.96 3.83 9.97
CA ALA A 83 20.92 2.87 11.07
C ALA A 83 22.27 2.18 11.31
N LYS A 84 23.18 2.19 10.31
CA LYS A 84 24.47 1.47 10.31
C LYS A 84 24.32 -0.03 10.58
N LYS A 85 23.17 -0.60 10.21
CA LYS A 85 22.83 -2.01 10.33
C LYS A 85 21.80 -2.38 9.26
N PRO A 86 21.74 -3.64 8.82
CA PRO A 86 20.66 -4.10 7.96
C PRO A 86 19.32 -3.99 8.69
N LEU A 87 18.28 -3.65 7.93
CA LEU A 87 16.96 -3.38 8.46
C LEU A 87 16.14 -4.67 8.56
N HIS A 88 15.39 -4.79 9.66
CA HIS A 88 14.18 -5.61 9.66
C HIS A 88 13.03 -4.75 9.16
N VAL A 89 12.55 -5.05 7.96
CA VAL A 89 11.46 -4.31 7.30
C VAL A 89 10.13 -4.91 7.75
N LEU A 90 9.22 -4.08 8.26
CA LEU A 90 7.82 -4.44 8.46
C LEU A 90 7.00 -3.91 7.28
N ASP A 91 6.36 -4.82 6.55
CA ASP A 91 5.53 -4.52 5.38
C ASP A 91 4.06 -4.70 5.75
N PHE A 92 3.38 -3.60 6.11
CA PHE A 92 2.00 -3.64 6.60
C PHE A 92 1.03 -3.71 5.42
N GLY A 93 0.23 -4.78 5.35
CA GLY A 93 -0.61 -5.07 4.18
C GLY A 93 0.20 -5.54 2.97
N GLY A 94 1.39 -6.10 3.17
CA GLY A 94 2.29 -6.60 2.10
C GLY A 94 1.78 -7.84 1.35
N SER A 95 0.52 -8.25 1.56
CA SER A 95 -0.12 -9.40 0.94
C SER A 95 0.69 -10.70 1.13
N LEU A 96 1.10 -11.36 0.05
CA LEU A 96 1.94 -12.57 0.07
C LEU A 96 3.44 -12.25 -0.12
N GLY A 97 3.84 -10.99 0.09
CA GLY A 97 5.20 -10.51 -0.14
C GLY A 97 5.42 -9.94 -1.54
N SER A 98 4.39 -9.40 -2.18
CA SER A 98 4.43 -8.91 -3.56
C SER A 98 5.55 -7.89 -3.79
N THR A 99 5.67 -6.88 -2.92
CA THR A 99 6.74 -5.89 -2.98
C THR A 99 8.11 -6.50 -2.71
N TYR A 100 8.21 -7.47 -1.79
CA TYR A 100 9.46 -8.20 -1.59
C TYR A 100 9.92 -8.88 -2.88
N TYR A 101 9.06 -9.67 -3.55
CA TYR A 101 9.43 -10.32 -4.81
C TYR A 101 9.72 -9.33 -5.95
N GLN A 102 9.05 -8.17 -5.94
CA GLN A 102 9.31 -7.09 -6.88
C GLN A 102 10.75 -6.57 -6.76
N ILE A 103 11.27 -6.41 -5.54
CA ILE A 103 12.53 -5.70 -5.29
C ILE A 103 13.68 -6.52 -4.69
N LYS A 104 13.47 -7.80 -4.33
CA LYS A 104 14.46 -8.62 -3.59
C LYS A 104 15.85 -8.67 -4.23
N ASP A 105 15.93 -8.58 -5.56
CA ASP A 105 17.20 -8.61 -6.29
C ASP A 105 18.08 -7.38 -6.00
N PHE A 106 17.48 -6.32 -5.44
CA PHE A 106 18.14 -5.07 -5.04
C PHE A 106 18.34 -4.96 -3.52
N LEU A 107 18.02 -6.01 -2.75
CA LEU A 107 18.10 -6.04 -1.29
C LEU A 107 19.26 -6.93 -0.82
N PRO A 108 20.51 -6.45 -0.86
CA PRO A 108 21.62 -7.22 -0.33
C PRO A 108 21.50 -7.34 1.20
N ALA A 109 22.13 -8.39 1.75
CA ALA A 109 22.03 -8.71 3.19
C ALA A 109 22.52 -7.61 4.15
N HIS A 110 23.33 -6.65 3.67
CA HIS A 110 23.74 -5.50 4.47
C HIS A 110 22.70 -4.37 4.53
N VAL A 111 21.64 -4.45 3.72
CA VAL A 111 20.53 -3.48 3.66
C VAL A 111 19.29 -4.06 4.33
N CYS A 112 18.94 -5.31 4.03
CA CYS A 112 17.75 -5.97 4.55
C CYS A 112 18.13 -7.28 5.23
N ALA A 113 17.90 -7.36 6.54
CA ALA A 113 18.10 -8.56 7.34
C ALA A 113 16.89 -9.49 7.27
N SER A 114 15.67 -8.94 7.28
CA SER A 114 14.44 -9.70 7.02
C SER A 114 13.33 -8.80 6.50
N TRP A 115 12.41 -9.41 5.76
CA TRP A 115 11.18 -8.80 5.28
C TRP A 115 9.99 -9.45 5.98
N ASN A 116 9.23 -8.68 6.74
CA ASN A 116 8.24 -9.19 7.67
C ASN A 116 6.88 -8.60 7.30
N VAL A 117 6.05 -9.39 6.64
CA VAL A 117 4.70 -8.97 6.22
C VAL A 117 3.74 -9.08 7.39
N VAL A 118 2.96 -8.02 7.64
CA VAL A 118 1.85 -8.03 8.58
C VAL A 118 0.54 -8.03 7.82
N GLU A 119 -0.26 -9.09 7.97
CA GLU A 119 -1.52 -9.31 7.24
C GLU A 119 -2.57 -10.03 8.10
N GLN A 120 -3.81 -10.05 7.63
CA GLN A 120 -4.91 -10.88 8.10
C GLN A 120 -4.56 -12.37 8.09
N SER A 121 -5.22 -13.12 8.97
CA SER A 121 -4.83 -14.52 9.29
C SER A 121 -4.75 -15.44 8.08
N HIS A 122 -5.69 -15.34 7.12
CA HIS A 122 -5.71 -16.21 5.95
C HIS A 122 -4.55 -15.93 4.97
N TYR A 123 -4.11 -14.68 4.84
CA TYR A 123 -2.88 -14.34 4.11
C TYR A 123 -1.64 -14.81 4.85
N VAL A 124 -1.60 -14.69 6.18
CA VAL A 124 -0.48 -15.17 7.00
C VAL A 124 -0.32 -16.69 6.87
N ASP A 125 -1.42 -17.43 6.94
CA ASP A 125 -1.42 -18.89 6.80
C ASP A 125 -0.92 -19.29 5.39
N CYS A 126 -1.48 -18.68 4.34
CA CYS A 126 -1.06 -18.91 2.96
C CYS A 126 0.41 -18.51 2.71
N GLY A 127 0.84 -17.37 3.25
CA GLY A 127 2.19 -16.84 3.17
C GLY A 127 3.20 -17.79 3.81
N ASN A 128 2.91 -18.28 5.01
CA ASN A 128 3.76 -19.24 5.71
C ASN A 128 3.86 -20.58 4.99
N GLU A 129 2.75 -21.08 4.41
CA GLU A 129 2.76 -22.34 3.67
C GLU A 129 3.53 -22.24 2.34
N ASN A 130 3.37 -21.13 1.61
CA ASN A 130 3.77 -21.06 0.19
C ASN A 130 4.97 -20.15 -0.08
N PHE A 131 5.27 -19.16 0.76
CA PHE A 131 6.21 -18.08 0.43
C PHE A 131 7.29 -17.83 1.48
N ALA A 132 7.04 -18.14 2.76
CA ALA A 132 8.00 -17.89 3.82
C ALA A 132 9.31 -18.64 3.60
N ASP A 133 10.42 -17.98 3.92
CA ASP A 133 11.77 -18.55 3.82
C ASP A 133 12.68 -17.97 4.91
N GLY A 134 14.00 -17.99 4.72
CA GLY A 134 14.96 -17.43 5.68
C GLY A 134 14.81 -15.92 5.89
N THR A 135 14.30 -15.19 4.89
CA THR A 135 14.24 -13.72 4.84
C THR A 135 12.81 -13.20 4.91
N LEU A 136 11.88 -13.81 4.16
CA LEU A 136 10.47 -13.42 4.11
C LEU A 136 9.67 -14.15 5.20
N LYS A 137 9.00 -13.40 6.07
CA LYS A 137 8.20 -13.88 7.21
C LYS A 137 6.82 -13.22 7.24
N PHE A 138 5.85 -13.86 7.89
CA PHE A 138 4.46 -13.40 7.97
C PHE A 138 3.97 -13.39 9.41
N TYR A 139 3.28 -12.30 9.78
CA TYR A 139 2.80 -12.02 11.15
C TYR A 139 1.36 -11.50 11.10
N ARG A 140 0.56 -11.80 12.12
CA ARG A 140 -0.85 -11.36 12.20
C ARG A 140 -1.01 -9.95 12.77
N SER A 141 0.03 -9.42 13.40
CA SER A 141 0.03 -8.06 13.94
C SER A 141 1.43 -7.45 13.98
N ILE A 142 1.48 -6.12 14.10
CA ILE A 142 2.71 -5.37 14.33
C ILE A 142 3.40 -5.83 15.62
N ASP A 143 2.63 -6.05 16.69
CA ASP A 143 3.17 -6.48 17.98
C ASP A 143 3.79 -7.87 17.93
N GLU A 144 3.20 -8.82 17.18
CA GLU A 144 3.78 -10.15 16.96
C GLU A 144 5.12 -10.04 16.23
N CYS A 145 5.20 -9.23 15.18
CA CYS A 145 6.45 -8.97 14.46
C CYS A 145 7.51 -8.34 15.38
N LYS A 146 7.13 -7.36 16.20
CA LYS A 146 8.04 -6.66 17.12
C LYS A 146 8.52 -7.54 18.27
N ALA A 147 7.76 -8.56 18.65
CA ALA A 147 8.19 -9.52 19.66
C ALA A 147 9.40 -10.36 19.20
N GLU A 148 9.57 -10.51 17.89
CA GLU A 148 10.66 -11.31 17.29
C GLU A 148 11.74 -10.49 16.60
N LYS A 149 11.41 -9.29 16.11
CA LYS A 149 12.27 -8.47 15.26
C LYS A 149 12.44 -7.07 15.83
N GLU A 150 13.68 -6.59 15.80
CA GLU A 150 13.98 -5.18 16.01
C GLU A 150 13.68 -4.41 14.71
N VAL A 151 12.40 -4.13 14.46
CA VAL A 151 11.93 -3.45 13.25
C VAL A 151 12.48 -2.03 13.19
N GLY A 152 13.25 -1.73 12.14
CA GLY A 152 13.80 -0.39 11.89
C GLY A 152 13.06 0.39 10.81
N PHE A 153 12.36 -0.30 9.90
CA PHE A 153 11.71 0.34 8.76
C PHE A 153 10.31 -0.20 8.57
N VAL A 154 9.32 0.69 8.45
CA VAL A 154 7.93 0.31 8.13
C VAL A 154 7.56 0.79 6.74
N LEU A 155 7.10 -0.14 5.91
CA LEU A 155 6.50 0.11 4.62
C LEU A 155 4.97 0.04 4.74
N LEU A 156 4.30 1.06 4.21
CA LEU A 156 2.85 1.12 4.03
C LEU A 156 2.56 1.51 2.57
N SER A 157 2.48 0.52 1.67
CA SER A 157 2.22 0.76 0.24
C SER A 157 0.76 0.50 -0.11
N SER A 158 0.01 1.55 -0.44
CA SER A 158 -1.41 1.47 -0.85
C SER A 158 -2.30 0.67 0.11
N VAL A 159 -2.10 0.82 1.42
CA VAL A 159 -2.81 0.04 2.45
C VAL A 159 -3.70 0.90 3.34
N VAL A 160 -3.24 2.10 3.73
CA VAL A 160 -3.89 2.88 4.79
C VAL A 160 -5.29 3.35 4.37
N GLN A 161 -5.49 3.64 3.08
CA GLN A 161 -6.78 4.05 2.53
C GLN A 161 -7.88 2.99 2.65
N TYR A 162 -7.52 1.72 2.87
CA TYR A 162 -8.46 0.61 2.96
C TYR A 162 -8.76 0.20 4.41
N LEU A 163 -8.30 0.97 5.40
CA LEU A 163 -8.66 0.77 6.79
C LEU A 163 -9.97 1.51 7.13
N GLU A 164 -10.83 0.90 7.94
CA GLU A 164 -12.06 1.53 8.41
C GLU A 164 -11.78 2.79 9.24
N LYS A 165 -10.73 2.75 10.06
CA LYS A 165 -10.35 3.81 10.99
C LYS A 165 -8.89 4.23 10.79
N PRO A 166 -8.56 4.84 9.64
CA PRO A 166 -7.17 5.09 9.26
C PRO A 166 -6.46 6.03 10.22
N HIS A 167 -7.12 7.07 10.73
CA HIS A 167 -6.47 8.01 11.67
C HIS A 167 -6.21 7.40 13.06
N GLU A 168 -7.06 6.48 13.54
CA GLU A 168 -6.78 5.74 14.77
C GLU A 168 -5.53 4.86 14.56
N PHE A 169 -5.43 4.18 13.41
CA PHE A 169 -4.26 3.40 13.03
C PHE A 169 -3.00 4.26 12.92
N LEU A 170 -3.04 5.44 12.29
CA LEU A 170 -1.88 6.34 12.18
C LEU A 170 -1.36 6.79 13.56
N GLN A 171 -2.26 7.04 14.52
CA GLN A 171 -1.88 7.35 15.90
C GLN A 171 -1.19 6.17 16.59
N GLN A 172 -1.69 4.94 16.38
CA GLN A 172 -1.07 3.71 16.90
C GLN A 172 0.31 3.47 16.26
N LEU A 173 0.40 3.63 14.94
CA LEU A 173 1.65 3.51 14.18
C LEU A 173 2.72 4.45 14.72
N ARG A 174 2.37 5.73 14.91
CA ARG A 174 3.25 6.72 15.54
C ARG A 174 3.69 6.29 16.95
N ALA A 175 2.76 5.78 17.76
CA ALA A 175 3.05 5.39 19.14
C ALA A 175 4.09 4.26 19.25
N HIS A 176 4.24 3.43 18.21
CA HIS A 176 5.31 2.43 18.16
C HIS A 176 6.71 3.02 18.03
N GLY A 177 6.86 4.25 17.52
CA GLY A 177 8.11 4.99 17.51
C GLY A 177 9.21 4.42 16.60
N PHE A 178 8.86 3.73 15.51
CA PHE A 178 9.83 3.18 14.54
C PHE A 178 10.78 4.25 13.97
N ASP A 179 12.00 3.86 13.63
CA ASP A 179 13.05 4.75 13.12
C ASP A 179 12.64 5.41 11.79
N PHE A 180 12.13 4.58 10.87
CA PHE A 180 11.76 5.01 9.52
C PHE A 180 10.35 4.56 9.16
N LEU A 181 9.57 5.48 8.61
CA LEU A 181 8.27 5.19 8.01
C LEU A 181 8.31 5.58 6.55
N LEU A 182 7.84 4.70 5.66
CA LEU A 182 7.63 4.99 4.26
C LEU A 182 6.18 4.67 3.89
N PHE A 183 5.44 5.73 3.59
CA PHE A 183 4.16 5.63 2.92
C PHE A 183 4.42 5.64 1.42
N ASP A 184 3.83 4.68 0.71
CA ASP A 184 3.90 4.58 -0.74
C ASP A 184 2.49 4.45 -1.30
N ARG A 185 2.27 4.98 -2.50
CA ARG A 185 0.98 4.86 -3.22
C ARG A 185 -0.27 5.19 -2.36
N THR A 186 -0.15 6.14 -1.43
CA THR A 186 -1.25 6.52 -0.53
C THR A 186 -2.14 7.53 -1.26
N ALA A 187 -3.45 7.32 -1.23
CA ALA A 187 -4.41 8.13 -1.97
C ALA A 187 -4.74 9.44 -1.25
N PHE A 188 -4.48 10.58 -1.90
CA PHE A 188 -4.80 11.92 -1.39
C PHE A 188 -5.78 12.63 -2.31
N ASN A 189 -6.66 13.44 -1.75
CA ASN A 189 -7.54 14.30 -2.53
C ASN A 189 -7.09 15.77 -2.46
N HIS A 190 -7.54 16.59 -3.41
CA HIS A 190 -7.20 18.03 -3.48
C HIS A 190 -8.10 18.94 -2.61
N LYS A 191 -8.80 18.39 -1.60
CA LYS A 191 -9.77 19.08 -0.74
C LYS A 191 -9.27 19.11 0.73
N PRO A 192 -9.82 20.03 1.55
CA PRO A 192 -9.41 20.19 2.94
C PRO A 192 -9.85 19.04 3.86
N ASP A 193 -10.75 18.18 3.40
CA ASP A 193 -11.28 17.06 4.19
C ASP A 193 -10.96 15.73 3.51
N ASP A 194 -10.85 14.69 4.32
CA ASP A 194 -10.87 13.32 3.86
C ASP A 194 -12.14 13.03 3.05
N ARG A 195 -11.99 12.21 2.02
CA ARG A 195 -13.07 11.80 1.14
C ARG A 195 -13.18 10.28 1.13
N LEU A 196 -14.29 9.77 1.64
CA LEU A 196 -14.59 8.36 1.57
C LEU A 196 -15.32 8.02 0.28
N THR A 197 -14.79 7.05 -0.46
CA THR A 197 -15.30 6.64 -1.78
C THR A 197 -15.65 5.16 -1.80
N LEU A 198 -16.50 4.77 -2.74
CA LEU A 198 -16.62 3.38 -3.19
C LEU A 198 -15.62 3.17 -4.32
N GLN A 199 -14.66 2.26 -4.16
CA GLN A 199 -13.85 1.78 -5.28
C GLN A 199 -14.57 0.62 -5.96
N VAL A 200 -14.68 0.66 -7.28
CA VAL A 200 -15.15 -0.45 -8.12
C VAL A 200 -13.99 -0.90 -9.00
N VAL A 201 -13.52 -2.13 -8.78
CA VAL A 201 -12.34 -2.67 -9.44
C VAL A 201 -12.71 -3.22 -10.82
N PRO A 202 -11.93 -2.94 -11.88
CA PRO A 202 -12.11 -3.59 -13.17
C PRO A 202 -12.08 -5.13 -13.05
N PRO A 203 -13.02 -5.86 -13.67
CA PRO A 203 -13.14 -7.31 -13.52
C PRO A 203 -11.92 -8.08 -14.06
N ASP A 204 -11.15 -7.48 -14.97
CA ASP A 204 -9.90 -8.01 -15.49
C ASP A 204 -8.83 -8.15 -14.38
N ILE A 205 -8.92 -7.34 -13.32
CA ILE A 205 -8.12 -7.49 -12.09
C ILE A 205 -8.83 -8.50 -11.17
N TYR A 206 -10.04 -8.15 -10.70
CA TYR A 206 -11.01 -9.03 -10.03
C TYR A 206 -12.34 -8.30 -9.79
N PRO A 207 -13.49 -9.02 -9.76
CA PRO A 207 -14.79 -8.42 -9.56
C PRO A 207 -15.02 -8.10 -8.06
N ALA A 208 -14.51 -6.96 -7.61
CA ALA A 208 -14.73 -6.48 -6.24
C ALA A 208 -15.03 -4.99 -6.21
N SER A 209 -15.62 -4.58 -5.09
CA SER A 209 -15.76 -3.18 -4.74
C SER A 209 -15.69 -3.04 -3.22
N TYR A 210 -15.01 -2.00 -2.74
CA TYR A 210 -14.80 -1.80 -1.31
C TYR A 210 -14.58 -0.31 -1.00
N PRO A 211 -14.73 0.09 0.27
CA PRO A 211 -14.50 1.47 0.67
C PRO A 211 -13.03 1.85 0.51
N SER A 212 -12.78 3.10 0.11
CA SER A 212 -11.43 3.66 0.00
C SER A 212 -11.45 5.12 0.41
N TRP A 213 -10.56 5.48 1.32
CA TRP A 213 -10.30 6.88 1.66
C TRP A 213 -9.40 7.53 0.60
N PHE A 214 -9.65 8.81 0.34
CA PHE A 214 -8.65 9.73 -0.15
C PHE A 214 -8.42 10.74 0.95
N PHE A 215 -7.19 10.87 1.43
CA PHE A 215 -6.87 11.67 2.59
C PHE A 215 -6.72 13.16 2.25
N ASN A 216 -7.03 14.01 3.23
CA ASN A 216 -6.43 15.33 3.32
C ASN A 216 -4.97 15.19 3.76
N GLU A 217 -4.04 15.69 2.95
CA GLU A 217 -2.59 15.50 3.15
C GLU A 217 -2.08 16.15 4.45
N GLU A 218 -2.52 17.37 4.75
CA GLU A 218 -2.11 18.10 5.96
C GLU A 218 -2.58 17.35 7.22
N PHE A 219 -3.84 16.92 7.27
CA PHE A 219 -4.37 16.17 8.40
C PHE A 219 -3.70 14.79 8.54
N PHE A 220 -3.43 14.11 7.44
CA PHE A 220 -2.67 12.85 7.45
C PHE A 220 -1.27 13.02 8.08
N LEU A 221 -0.51 14.02 7.63
CA LEU A 221 0.85 14.27 8.11
C LEU A 221 0.86 14.82 9.55
N SER A 222 -0.20 15.53 9.95
CA SER A 222 -0.33 16.10 11.30
C SER A 222 -0.22 15.04 12.41
N HIS A 223 -0.59 13.78 12.13
CA HIS A 223 -0.41 12.68 13.10
C HIS A 223 1.05 12.53 13.53
N PHE A 224 2.01 12.75 12.62
CA PHE A 224 3.44 12.50 12.84
C PHE A 224 4.24 13.73 13.25
N GLU A 225 3.59 14.89 13.34
CA GLU A 225 4.24 16.13 13.74
C GLU A 225 4.99 16.00 15.07
N LYS A 226 6.11 16.74 15.19
CA LYS A 226 7.01 16.80 16.37
C LYS A 226 7.82 15.53 16.64
N GLN A 227 7.35 14.35 16.25
CA GLN A 227 8.08 13.09 16.43
C GLN A 227 8.84 12.67 15.17
N TYR A 228 8.27 12.94 14.00
CA TYR A 228 8.90 12.62 12.72
C TYR A 228 9.15 13.87 11.90
N LYS A 229 10.20 13.80 11.09
CA LYS A 229 10.47 14.74 10.01
C LYS A 229 10.12 14.08 8.69
N VAL A 230 9.27 14.73 7.90
CA VAL A 230 9.10 14.39 6.48
C VAL A 230 10.38 14.82 5.75
N VAL A 231 11.11 13.84 5.23
CA VAL A 231 12.39 14.07 4.53
C VAL A 231 12.18 14.15 3.02
N ALA A 232 11.19 13.44 2.50
CA ALA A 232 10.83 13.48 1.10
C ALA A 232 9.35 13.21 0.87
N GLU A 233 8.84 13.84 -0.18
CA GLU A 233 7.59 13.51 -0.87
C GLU A 233 7.95 13.04 -2.28
N PHE A 234 7.28 12.02 -2.79
CA PHE A 234 7.54 11.45 -4.10
C PHE A 234 6.26 10.94 -4.77
N PRO A 235 6.20 10.90 -6.12
CA PRO A 235 5.05 10.36 -6.83
C PRO A 235 4.98 8.83 -6.72
N SER A 236 3.81 8.26 -6.99
CA SER A 236 3.68 6.82 -7.24
C SER A 236 4.59 6.40 -8.40
N TYR A 237 5.13 5.18 -8.32
CA TYR A 237 5.88 4.57 -9.42
C TYR A 237 4.94 3.91 -10.47
N VAL A 238 3.65 3.81 -10.16
CA VAL A 238 2.64 3.21 -11.02
C VAL A 238 2.07 4.28 -11.95
N GLU A 239 2.16 4.03 -13.25
CA GLU A 239 1.61 4.92 -14.26
C GLU A 239 0.09 5.05 -14.12
N GLY A 240 -0.40 6.29 -14.15
CA GLY A 240 -1.82 6.63 -14.02
C GLY A 240 -2.26 6.91 -12.59
N GLU A 241 -1.38 6.72 -11.59
CA GLU A 241 -1.68 7.05 -10.20
C GLU A 241 -1.28 8.48 -9.81
N GLU A 242 -0.54 9.19 -10.66
CA GLU A 242 -0.20 10.60 -10.47
C GLU A 242 -1.42 11.53 -10.55
N VAL A 243 -2.47 11.08 -11.23
CA VAL A 243 -3.77 11.76 -11.29
C VAL A 243 -4.88 10.74 -11.10
N MET A 244 -5.48 10.77 -9.92
CA MET A 244 -6.59 9.89 -9.55
C MET A 244 -7.93 10.56 -9.84
N TYR A 245 -8.82 9.79 -10.45
CA TYR A 245 -10.14 10.26 -10.84
C TYR A 245 -11.19 9.80 -9.83
N ILE A 246 -11.94 10.77 -9.29
CA ILE A 246 -13.09 10.52 -8.42
C ILE A 246 -14.31 11.15 -9.09
N ASP A 247 -15.39 10.39 -9.28
CA ASP A 247 -16.54 10.80 -10.11
C ASP A 247 -16.11 11.34 -11.49
N GLU A 248 -15.19 10.63 -12.15
CA GLU A 248 -14.60 10.99 -13.46
C GLU A 248 -13.88 12.34 -13.52
N LYS A 249 -13.55 12.94 -12.37
CA LYS A 249 -12.82 14.21 -12.28
C LYS A 249 -11.44 13.99 -11.65
N PRO A 250 -10.38 14.65 -12.15
CA PRO A 250 -9.04 14.54 -11.58
C PRO A 250 -8.98 15.26 -10.23
N GLN A 251 -9.28 14.54 -9.16
CA GLN A 251 -9.55 15.09 -7.84
C GLN A 251 -8.60 14.58 -6.75
N GLY A 252 -7.67 13.70 -7.11
CA GLY A 252 -6.64 13.22 -6.22
C GLY A 252 -5.39 12.77 -6.94
N ALA A 253 -4.46 12.24 -6.17
CA ALA A 253 -3.22 11.62 -6.62
C ALA A 253 -2.77 10.59 -5.58
N ASN A 254 -2.09 9.53 -6.02
CA ASN A 254 -1.32 8.72 -5.10
C ASN A 254 0.09 9.30 -4.96
N LYS A 255 0.54 9.39 -3.72
CA LYS A 255 1.87 9.90 -3.38
C LYS A 255 2.50 9.04 -2.30
N GLY A 256 3.79 9.22 -2.12
CA GLY A 256 4.53 8.64 -1.02
C GLY A 256 5.30 9.68 -0.21
N PHE A 257 5.55 9.32 1.04
CA PHE A 257 6.30 10.12 2.00
C PHE A 257 7.32 9.25 2.72
N TYR A 258 8.53 9.76 2.87
CA TYR A 258 9.55 9.14 3.70
C TYR A 258 9.80 10.01 4.95
N LEU A 259 9.62 9.39 6.12
CA LEU A 259 9.68 10.03 7.41
C LEU A 259 10.78 9.40 8.27
N ILE A 260 11.51 10.25 9.00
CA ILE A 260 12.53 9.83 9.96
C ILE A 260 12.12 10.27 11.37
N ASN A 261 12.21 9.37 12.34
CA ASN A 261 11.99 9.67 13.74
C ASN A 261 13.10 10.58 14.29
N LEU A 262 12.71 11.75 14.79
CA LEU A 262 13.61 12.78 15.30
C LEU A 262 14.37 12.33 16.56
N SER A 263 13.79 11.46 17.37
CA SER A 263 14.42 11.02 18.63
C SER A 263 15.65 10.11 18.43
N LEU A 264 15.80 9.51 17.25
CA LEU A 264 16.82 8.50 16.95
C LEU A 264 17.90 9.00 15.99
N HIS A 265 17.62 10.08 15.24
CA HIS A 265 18.48 10.57 14.16
C HIS A 265 18.65 12.11 14.16
N ALA A 266 18.52 12.76 15.32
CA ALA A 266 18.75 14.20 15.50
C ALA A 266 20.22 14.61 15.28
#